data_AF-A0A921MS74-F1
#
_entry.id   AF-A0A921MS74-F1
#
_cell.length_a   1.000
_cell.length_b   1.000
_cell.length_c   1.000
_cell.angle_alpha   90.00
_cell.angle_beta   90.00
_cell.angle_gamma   90.00
#
_symmetry.space_group_name_H-M   'P 1'
#
loop_
_entity.id
_entity.type
_entity.pdbx_description
1 polymer ?
#
loop_
_entity_poly.entity_id
_entity_poly.type
_entity_poly.pdbx_seq_one_letter_code
_entity_poly.pdbx_strand_id
1 'polypeptide(L)' 'MNQAIIASVPMAPMQMPVVRRRRVKVTEPEIKLPPRGSRGPVHISELLNPILEISKHPDRNRLLAEFFNQ' A
#
# COMPACT_ATOMS: atom_id res chain seq x y z
N MET A 1 44.14 11.37 55.40
CA MET A 1 43.91 11.04 53.97
C MET A 1 42.42 11.05 53.74
N ASN A 2 41.88 12.06 53.04
CA ASN A 2 40.44 12.23 52.84
C ASN A 2 40.11 11.82 51.40
N GLN A 3 39.34 10.75 51.20
CA GLN A 3 38.90 10.31 49.88
C GLN A 3 37.51 10.89 49.61
N ALA A 4 37.35 11.66 48.53
CA ALA A 4 36.05 12.18 48.10
C ALA A 4 35.39 11.20 47.13
N ILE A 5 34.19 10.73 47.46
CA ILE A 5 33.38 9.86 46.60
C ILE A 5 32.62 10.75 45.62
N ILE A 6 33.01 10.75 44.35
CA ILE A 6 32.27 11.45 43.30
C ILE A 6 31.11 10.55 42.89
N ALA A 7 29.93 10.79 43.45
CA ALA A 7 28.70 10.15 43.00
C ALA A 7 28.24 10.83 41.69
N SER A 8 28.30 10.10 40.56
CA SER A 8 27.70 10.55 39.30
C SER A 8 26.18 10.49 39.41
N VAL A 9 25.50 11.63 39.30
CA VAL A 9 24.03 11.70 39.29
C VAL A 9 23.54 11.14 37.94
N PRO A 10 22.68 10.10 37.91
CA PRO A 10 22.14 9.61 36.66
C PRO A 10 21.19 10.64 36.07
N MET A 11 21.46 11.09 34.84
CA MET A 11 20.61 12.03 34.13
C MET A 11 19.29 11.32 33.77
N ALA A 12 18.20 11.70 34.41
CA ALA A 12 16.88 11.14 34.13
C ALA A 12 16.44 11.49 32.69
N PRO A 13 15.74 10.58 31.99
CA PRO A 13 15.31 10.84 30.61
C PRO A 13 14.33 12.02 30.56
N MET A 14 14.63 13.02 29.74
CA MET A 14 13.74 14.15 29.47
C MET A 14 12.48 13.66 28.73
N GLN A 15 11.31 13.89 29.31
CA GLN A 15 10.04 13.64 28.62
C GLN A 15 9.72 14.82 27.68
N MET A 16 9.66 14.56 26.37
CA MET A 16 9.20 15.54 25.39
C MET A 16 7.67 15.50 25.27
N PRO A 17 6.99 16.67 25.27
CA PRO A 17 5.54 16.70 25.09
C PRO A 17 5.17 16.29 23.66
N VAL A 18 4.55 15.12 23.52
CA VAL A 18 3.99 14.65 22.25
C VAL A 18 2.68 15.37 21.98
N VAL A 19 2.68 16.29 21.02
CA VAL A 19 1.44 16.90 20.50
C VAL A 19 0.62 15.82 19.80
N ARG A 20 -0.51 15.45 20.42
CA ARG A 20 -1.46 14.52 19.81
C ARG A 20 -2.08 15.18 18.57
N ARG A 21 -1.64 14.76 17.39
CA ARG A 21 -2.27 15.15 16.12
C ARG A 21 -3.72 14.65 16.12
N ARG A 22 -4.68 15.55 15.86
CA ARG A 22 -6.09 15.17 15.66
C ARG A 22 -6.16 14.20 14.48
N ARG A 23 -6.68 12.98 14.72
CA ARG A 23 -6.99 12.04 13.64
C ARG A 23 -8.17 12.62 12.87
N VAL A 24 -7.92 13.08 11.65
CA VAL A 24 -8.99 13.40 10.70
C VAL A 24 -9.59 12.06 10.27
N LYS A 25 -10.87 11.83 10.59
CA LYS A 25 -11.61 10.72 9.98
C LYS A 25 -11.79 11.07 8.51
N VAL A 26 -11.01 10.43 7.64
CA VAL A 26 -11.27 10.44 6.21
C VAL A 26 -12.51 9.58 6.01
N THR A 27 -13.60 10.19 5.58
CA THR A 27 -14.80 9.45 5.16
C THR A 27 -14.41 8.56 3.99
N GLU A 28 -14.65 7.25 4.13
CA GLU A 28 -14.37 6.30 3.06
C GLU A 28 -15.22 6.68 1.84
N PRO A 29 -14.59 6.94 0.67
CA PRO A 29 -15.34 7.31 -0.51
C PRO A 29 -16.26 6.14 -0.87
N GLU A 30 -17.54 6.43 -1.05
CA GLU A 30 -18.53 5.44 -1.46
C GLU A 30 -18.32 5.12 -2.96
N ILE A 31 -17.31 4.30 -3.26
CA ILE A 31 -16.99 3.89 -4.62
C ILE A 31 -17.97 2.79 -5.02
N LYS A 32 -19.00 3.16 -5.78
CA LYS A 32 -19.90 2.19 -6.42
C LYS A 32 -19.22 1.61 -7.65
N LEU A 33 -18.50 0.51 -7.46
CA LEU A 33 -17.96 -0.27 -8.56
C LEU A 33 -19.13 -0.91 -9.33
N PRO A 34 -19.05 -1.03 -10.67
CA PRO A 34 -20.03 -1.79 -11.42
C PRO A 34 -20.06 -3.24 -10.91
N PRO A 35 -21.19 -3.95 -11.07
CA PRO A 35 -21.29 -5.35 -10.70
C PRO A 35 -20.15 -6.13 -11.37
N ARG A 36 -19.32 -6.78 -10.55
CA ARG A 36 -18.28 -7.69 -11.06
C ARG A 36 -18.99 -8.80 -11.84
N GLY A 37 -18.44 -9.17 -13.00
CA GLY A 37 -19.03 -10.20 -13.85
C GLY A 37 -19.26 -11.53 -13.12
N SER A 38 -20.01 -12.44 -13.75
CA SER A 38 -20.50 -13.71 -13.19
C SER A 38 -19.45 -14.63 -12.56
N ARG A 39 -18.16 -14.36 -12.77
CA ARG A 39 -17.04 -15.24 -12.42
C ARG A 39 -16.47 -15.00 -11.01
N GLY A 40 -16.98 -14.00 -10.27
CA GLY A 40 -16.53 -13.70 -8.92
C GLY A 40 -15.11 -13.13 -8.85
N PRO A 41 -14.48 -13.09 -7.66
CA PRO A 41 -13.08 -12.70 -7.52
C PRO A 41 -12.17 -13.70 -8.27
N VAL A 42 -11.30 -13.18 -9.13
CA VAL A 42 -10.26 -13.96 -9.82
C VAL A 42 -8.87 -13.47 -9.40
N HIS A 43 -7.87 -14.35 -9.47
CA HIS A 43 -6.50 -13.95 -9.17
C HIS A 43 -6.00 -12.97 -10.26
N ILE A 44 -5.24 -11.94 -9.87
CA ILE A 44 -4.81 -10.88 -10.81
C ILE A 44 -4.01 -11.43 -11.99
N SER A 45 -3.32 -12.56 -11.82
CA SER A 45 -2.60 -13.22 -12.91
C SER A 45 -3.52 -13.73 -14.02
N GLU A 46 -4.76 -14.14 -13.71
CA GLU A 46 -5.70 -14.58 -14.74
C GLU A 46 -6.06 -13.45 -15.71
N LEU A 47 -6.04 -12.20 -15.24
CA LEU A 47 -6.26 -11.01 -16.07
C LEU A 47 -4.99 -10.57 -16.79
N LEU A 48 -3.83 -10.61 -16.11
CA LEU A 48 -2.59 -10.05 -16.63
C LEU A 48 -1.82 -11.00 -17.55
N ASN A 49 -1.84 -12.31 -17.29
CA ASN A 49 -1.06 -13.28 -18.07
C ASN A 49 -1.39 -13.23 -19.58
N PRO A 50 -2.67 -13.20 -19.99
CA PRO A 50 -3.01 -13.08 -21.41
C PRO A 50 -2.49 -11.77 -22.04
N ILE A 51 -2.58 -10.65 -21.32
CA ILE A 51 -2.10 -9.34 -21.79
C ILE A 51 -0.58 -9.36 -21.97
N LEU A 52 0.15 -9.96 -21.04
CA LEU A 52 1.61 -10.08 -21.09
C LEU A 52 2.06 -11.00 -22.23
N GLU A 53 1.31 -12.05 -22.53
CA GLU A 53 1.57 -12.92 -23.67
C GLU A 53 1.34 -12.18 -25.00
N ILE A 54 0.20 -11.48 -25.14
CA ILE A 54 -0.12 -10.68 -26.32
C ILE A 54 0.93 -9.58 -26.56
N SER A 55 1.44 -8.97 -25.49
CA SER A 55 2.44 -7.89 -25.57
C SER A 55 3.76 -8.32 -26.22
N LYS A 56 4.08 -9.63 -26.21
CA LYS A 56 5.28 -10.20 -26.86
C LYS A 56 5.06 -10.48 -28.36
N HIS A 57 3.83 -10.39 -28.85
CA HIS A 57 3.49 -10.70 -30.23
C HIS A 57 3.76 -9.52 -31.17
N PRO A 58 4.26 -9.74 -32.41
CA PRO A 58 4.44 -8.66 -33.38
C PRO A 58 3.11 -7.97 -33.75
N ASP A 59 2.02 -8.73 -33.77
CA ASP A 59 0.66 -8.22 -34.08
C ASP A 59 -0.15 -7.84 -32.81
N ARG A 60 0.54 -7.39 -31.75
CA ARG A 60 -0.09 -7.12 -30.44
C ARG A 60 -1.29 -6.19 -30.49
N ASN A 61 -1.28 -5.19 -31.38
CA ASN A 61 -2.33 -4.16 -31.41
C ASN A 61 -3.67 -4.74 -31.88
N ARG A 62 -3.64 -5.59 -32.92
CA ARG A 62 -4.83 -6.30 -33.39
C ARG A 62 -5.34 -7.26 -32.34
N LEU A 63 -4.45 -8.04 -31.72
CA LEU A 63 -4.81 -9.01 -30.68
C LEU A 63 -5.41 -8.36 -29.43
N LEU A 64 -4.89 -7.21 -28.99
CA LEU A 64 -5.48 -6.44 -27.90
C LEU A 64 -6.87 -5.92 -28.26
N ALA A 65 -7.08 -5.45 -29.49
CA ALA A 65 -8.38 -4.98 -29.94
C ALA A 65 -9.43 -6.10 -29.92
N GLU A 66 -9.09 -7.29 -30.44
CA GLU A 66 -9.96 -8.47 -30.39
C GLU A 66 -10.25 -8.92 -28.95
N PHE A 67 -9.24 -8.86 -28.06
CA PHE A 67 -9.36 -9.27 -26.66
C PHE A 67 -10.32 -8.39 -25.86
N PHE A 68 -10.37 -7.08 -26.13
CA PHE A 68 -11.24 -6.14 -25.41
C PHE A 68 -12.58 -5.86 -26.08
N ASN A 69 -12.83 -6.40 -27.28
CA ASN A 69 -14.10 -6.28 -27.99
C ASN A 69 -15.14 -7.36 -27.59
N GLN A 70 -14.86 -8.16 -26.55
CA GLN A 70 -15.79 -9.15 -25.97
C GLN A 70 -16.71 -8.52 -24.92
#